data_AF-A0AAV3R8W9-F1
#
_entry.id   AF-A0AAV3R8W9-F1
#
_cell.length_a   1.000
_cell.length_b   1.000
_cell.length_c   1.000
_cell.angle_alpha   90.00
_cell.angle_beta   90.00
_cell.angle_gamma   90.00
#
_symmetry.space_group_name_H-M   'P 1'
#
loop_
_entity.id
_entity.type
_entity.pdbx_description
1 polymer ?
#
loop_
_entity_poly.entity_id
_entity_poly.type
_entity_poly.pdbx_seq_one_letter_code
_entity_poly.pdbx_strand_id
1 'polypeptide(L)'
;MSRKFDTGAGTATGFFECFLYDEDSKNKGVELSQRIRLKMNKVASTPKRKPVHPPSPPWLELPEDITEKILRKLGQVGILNAAQYVCTTWRKICRDPTMWRVIHMWRIEDRFIYSSGHMGLVDVFILAVDLSQGQATEISVDCVHNYYLKYIAKRCRNLRCLRLAFSEDLSGRTLRKALKRFPLLEELHLQCIPVRKRFIEAIGQSCPMLKKFAMNRGCRYEAEVSNRSQDALAIAKFMPELHHLQLFGNSLTNEVLDTILNGCPKLESLDLRQCCNLRIEGELGKRCAQQIKILRRPHDPINDYEWLAESADSDDEYDYDEYDYDEYDSDDWEDDSSDSHLSNGASDDSGFPVV
;
A
#
# COMPACT_ATOMS: atom_id res chain seq x y z
N MET A 1 55.48 -14.69 -24.55
CA MET A 1 56.37 -14.44 -23.40
C MET A 1 55.48 -14.04 -22.23
N SER A 2 54.98 -14.98 -21.44
CA SER A 2 55.58 -15.54 -20.20
C SER A 2 55.76 -14.50 -19.08
N ARG A 3 54.91 -14.54 -18.02
CA ARG A 3 55.17 -15.02 -16.63
C ARG A 3 55.79 -13.92 -15.73
N LYS A 4 55.60 -13.76 -14.41
CA LYS A 4 54.95 -14.42 -13.24
C LYS A 4 55.02 -13.39 -12.07
N PHE A 5 54.01 -13.24 -11.19
CA PHE A 5 53.93 -13.70 -9.78
C PHE A 5 55.22 -13.81 -8.94
N ASP A 6 55.21 -13.20 -7.74
CA ASP A 6 55.75 -13.66 -6.42
C ASP A 6 55.23 -12.68 -5.32
N THR A 7 54.36 -13.03 -4.36
CA THR A 7 54.48 -13.80 -3.10
C THR A 7 55.40 -13.19 -2.02
N GLY A 8 54.89 -13.05 -0.79
CA GLY A 8 55.68 -13.34 0.42
C GLY A 8 55.61 -12.34 1.58
N ALA A 9 55.04 -12.81 2.70
CA ALA A 9 54.97 -12.21 4.03
C ALA A 9 56.33 -12.11 4.78
N GLY A 10 56.38 -11.30 5.86
CA GLY A 10 57.17 -11.68 7.06
C GLY A 10 57.98 -10.60 7.80
N THR A 11 57.49 -10.27 9.01
CA THR A 11 58.23 -10.08 10.30
C THR A 11 59.16 -8.88 10.57
N ALA A 12 58.69 -8.03 11.51
CA ALA A 12 59.29 -7.57 12.77
C ALA A 12 60.82 -7.35 12.91
N THR A 13 61.17 -6.11 13.33
CA THR A 13 62.19 -5.64 14.32
C THR A 13 62.53 -4.19 13.90
N GLY A 14 62.39 -3.12 14.68
CA GLY A 14 62.59 -2.92 16.11
C GLY A 14 63.86 -2.07 16.27
N PHE A 15 63.73 -0.75 16.50
CA PHE A 15 64.76 0.02 17.22
C PHE A 15 64.15 1.25 17.91
N PHE A 16 64.66 1.43 19.11
CA PHE A 16 64.20 2.26 20.23
C PHE A 16 64.53 3.75 20.07
N GLU A 17 63.64 4.57 20.66
CA GLU A 17 63.85 5.82 21.40
C GLU A 17 64.70 6.97 20.85
N CYS A 18 64.07 8.15 20.79
CA CYS A 18 64.49 9.27 21.64
C CYS A 18 63.29 10.13 22.08
N PHE A 19 63.25 10.37 23.38
CA PHE A 19 62.28 11.16 24.15
C PHE A 19 62.37 12.66 23.85
N LEU A 20 61.21 13.32 23.77
CA LEU A 20 60.91 14.56 24.52
C LEU A 20 59.42 14.55 24.87
N TYR A 21 59.11 13.93 26.02
CA TYR A 21 57.80 14.01 26.68
C TYR A 21 57.70 15.37 27.38
N ASP A 22 56.81 16.21 26.88
CA ASP A 22 56.55 17.56 27.36
C ASP A 22 55.83 17.54 28.73
N GLU A 23 56.48 18.06 29.78
CA GLU A 23 55.94 18.13 31.15
C GLU A 23 54.65 18.97 31.24
N ASP A 24 54.43 19.91 30.31
CA ASP A 24 53.23 20.74 30.27
C ASP A 24 51.96 19.94 29.98
N SER A 25 52.08 18.83 29.25
CA SER A 25 50.94 17.96 28.93
C SER A 25 50.48 17.13 30.13
N LYS A 26 51.39 16.77 31.04
CA LYS A 26 51.04 16.06 32.28
C LYS A 26 50.36 16.98 33.28
N ASN A 27 50.85 18.22 33.44
CA ASN A 27 50.25 19.19 34.37
C ASN A 27 48.83 19.61 33.94
N LYS A 28 48.59 19.80 32.63
CA LYS A 28 47.24 20.08 32.09
C LYS A 28 46.26 18.93 32.31
N GLY A 29 46.74 17.68 32.19
CA GLY A 29 45.93 16.49 32.47
C GLY A 29 45.52 16.35 33.93
N VAL A 30 46.43 16.66 34.86
CA VAL A 30 46.16 16.64 36.31
C VAL A 30 45.18 17.76 36.69
N GLU A 31 45.35 18.97 36.18
CA GLU A 31 44.46 20.10 36.49
C GLU A 31 43.02 19.86 35.97
N LEU A 32 42.88 19.27 34.77
CA LEU A 32 41.58 18.90 34.23
C LEU A 32 40.90 17.81 35.07
N SER A 33 41.66 16.79 35.51
CA SER A 33 41.15 15.72 36.37
C SER A 33 40.68 16.24 37.74
N GLN A 34 41.40 17.20 38.34
CA GLN A 34 41.03 17.83 39.60
C GLN A 34 39.79 18.73 39.45
N ARG A 35 39.67 19.48 38.34
CA ARG A 35 38.47 20.28 38.03
C ARG A 35 37.23 19.40 37.83
N ILE A 36 37.37 18.24 37.20
CA ILE A 36 36.29 17.26 37.05
C ILE A 36 35.90 16.69 38.42
N ARG A 37 36.87 16.31 39.25
CA ARG A 37 36.62 15.80 40.62
C ARG A 37 35.92 16.84 41.52
N LEU A 38 36.36 18.09 41.47
CA LEU A 38 35.74 19.19 42.23
C LEU A 38 34.33 19.49 41.74
N LYS A 39 34.06 19.43 40.43
CA LYS A 39 32.70 19.55 39.88
C LYS A 39 31.81 18.38 40.33
N MET A 40 32.32 17.15 40.32
CA MET A 40 31.57 15.97 40.77
C MET A 40 31.24 16.02 42.27
N ASN A 41 32.18 16.46 43.11
CA ASN A 41 31.94 16.62 44.55
C ASN A 41 30.97 17.76 44.87
N LYS A 42 30.94 18.82 44.06
CA LYS A 42 29.97 19.93 44.19
C LYS A 42 28.56 19.54 43.75
N VAL A 43 28.42 18.57 42.85
CA VAL A 43 27.14 17.96 42.46
C VAL A 43 26.62 17.04 43.57
N ALA A 44 27.50 16.34 44.29
CA ALA A 44 27.16 15.44 45.38
C ALA A 44 26.65 16.13 46.67
N SER A 45 26.94 17.42 46.86
CA SER A 45 26.55 18.18 48.07
C SER A 45 25.31 19.06 47.91
N THR A 46 24.62 19.00 46.75
CA THR A 46 23.33 19.67 46.60
C THR A 46 22.23 18.84 47.27
N PRO A 47 21.34 19.44 48.10
CA PRO A 47 20.25 18.69 48.72
C PRO A 47 19.36 18.12 47.62
N LYS A 48 19.18 16.80 47.60
CA LYS A 48 18.27 16.10 46.68
C LYS A 48 16.87 16.67 46.87
N ARG A 49 16.44 17.58 45.98
CA ARG A 49 15.03 17.93 45.83
C ARG A 49 14.27 16.63 45.58
N LYS A 50 13.21 16.37 46.34
CA LYS A 50 12.26 15.29 46.04
C LYS A 50 11.89 15.43 44.56
N PRO A 51 11.88 14.35 43.75
CA PRO A 51 11.42 14.44 42.37
C PRO A 51 9.96 14.90 42.43
N VAL A 52 9.73 16.16 42.04
CA VAL A 52 8.38 16.62 41.73
C VAL A 52 8.03 15.86 40.47
N HIS A 53 7.14 14.88 40.58
CA HIS A 53 6.62 14.20 39.40
C HIS A 53 6.07 15.29 38.46
N PRO A 54 6.53 15.37 37.20
CA PRO A 54 5.88 16.26 36.25
C PRO A 54 4.39 15.90 36.24
N PRO A 55 3.49 16.91 36.15
CA PRO A 55 2.06 16.62 36.04
C PRO A 55 1.85 15.63 34.90
N SER A 56 0.95 14.66 35.13
CA SER A 56 0.57 13.70 34.11
C SER A 56 0.30 14.45 32.80
N PRO A 57 0.91 14.03 31.69
CA PRO A 57 0.69 14.72 30.43
C PRO A 57 -0.80 14.81 30.11
N PRO A 58 -1.28 15.97 29.64
CA PRO A 58 -2.72 16.23 29.49
C PRO A 58 -3.41 15.25 28.52
N TRP A 59 -2.66 14.61 27.62
CA TRP A 59 -3.19 13.60 26.70
C TRP A 59 -3.53 12.25 27.35
N LEU A 60 -3.07 11.98 28.58
CA LEU A 60 -3.46 10.78 29.34
C LEU A 60 -4.91 10.86 29.83
N GLU A 61 -5.48 12.06 29.91
CA GLU A 61 -6.85 12.31 30.37
C GLU A 61 -7.87 12.34 29.20
N LEU A 62 -7.40 12.20 27.95
CA LEU A 62 -8.29 12.21 26.80
C LEU A 62 -9.17 10.94 26.79
N PRO A 63 -10.48 11.09 26.53
CA PRO A 63 -11.36 9.95 26.25
C PRO A 63 -10.84 9.07 25.11
N GLU A 64 -11.13 7.77 25.16
CA GLU A 64 -10.67 6.82 24.13
C GLU A 64 -11.23 7.17 22.74
N ASP A 65 -12.47 7.65 22.64
CA ASP A 65 -13.11 8.02 21.36
C ASP A 65 -12.47 9.26 20.70
N ILE A 66 -12.05 10.25 21.51
CA ILE A 66 -11.32 11.41 21.03
C ILE A 66 -9.91 11.01 20.60
N THR A 67 -9.25 10.17 21.40
CA THR A 67 -7.94 9.62 21.07
C THR A 67 -7.97 8.85 19.75
N GLU A 68 -9.00 8.02 19.56
CA GLU A 68 -9.21 7.26 18.31
C GLU A 68 -9.30 8.19 17.09
N LYS A 69 -10.09 9.26 17.17
CA LYS A 69 -10.23 10.25 16.08
C LYS A 69 -8.91 10.95 15.77
N ILE A 70 -8.12 11.27 16.79
CA ILE A 70 -6.78 11.87 16.62
C ILE A 70 -5.87 10.86 15.90
N LEU A 71 -5.83 9.61 16.36
CA LEU A 71 -5.02 8.56 15.77
C LEU A 71 -5.41 8.28 14.31
N ARG A 72 -6.70 8.22 14.00
CA ARG A 72 -7.18 8.03 12.61
C ARG A 72 -6.72 9.16 11.67
N LYS A 73 -6.65 10.40 12.16
CA LYS A 73 -6.12 11.55 11.40
C LYS A 73 -4.60 11.51 11.21
N LEU A 74 -3.87 10.85 12.12
CA LEU A 74 -2.42 10.70 12.02
C LEU A 74 -2.01 9.72 10.91
N GLY A 75 -2.89 8.78 10.55
CA GLY A 75 -2.65 7.79 9.51
C GLY A 75 -1.75 6.63 9.94
N GLN A 76 -1.65 5.62 9.07
CA GLN A 76 -1.05 4.31 9.37
C GLN A 76 0.44 4.45 9.72
N VAL A 77 1.19 5.25 8.96
CA VAL A 77 2.62 5.48 9.17
C VAL A 77 2.89 6.12 10.54
N GLY A 78 2.16 7.18 10.89
CA GLY A 78 2.36 7.87 12.16
C GLY A 78 1.86 7.07 13.36
N ILE A 79 0.79 6.28 13.20
CA ILE A 79 0.35 5.33 14.23
C ILE A 79 1.46 4.32 14.54
N LEU A 80 2.00 3.66 13.51
CA LEU A 80 2.94 2.55 13.68
C LEU A 80 4.35 3.02 14.06
N ASN A 81 4.80 4.17 13.58
CA ASN A 81 6.14 4.65 13.90
C ASN A 81 6.22 5.51 15.17
N ALA A 82 5.12 6.10 15.64
CA ALA A 82 5.16 7.03 16.77
C ALA A 82 4.06 6.80 17.81
N ALA A 83 2.78 6.87 17.39
CA ALA A 83 1.68 7.01 18.35
C ALA A 83 1.54 5.81 19.29
N GLN A 84 1.80 4.59 18.80
CA GLN A 84 1.72 3.38 19.63
C GLN A 84 2.76 3.32 20.77
N TYR A 85 3.76 4.21 20.77
CA TYR A 85 4.81 4.27 21.79
C TYR A 85 4.61 5.41 22.81
N VAL A 86 3.55 6.22 22.66
CA VAL A 86 3.29 7.40 23.52
C VAL A 86 2.87 6.98 24.93
N CYS A 87 1.85 6.12 25.06
CA CYS A 87 1.38 5.59 26.33
C CYS A 87 0.61 4.27 26.14
N THR A 88 0.27 3.60 27.25
CA THR A 88 -0.45 2.32 27.25
C THR A 88 -1.84 2.43 26.63
N THR A 89 -2.57 3.52 26.91
CA THR A 89 -3.91 3.76 26.33
C THR A 89 -3.84 3.89 24.82
N TRP A 90 -2.91 4.70 24.30
CA TRP A 90 -2.73 4.86 22.85
C TRP A 90 -2.29 3.54 22.22
N ARG A 91 -1.35 2.82 22.85
CA ARG A 91 -0.93 1.50 22.38
C ARG A 91 -2.08 0.49 22.31
N LYS A 92 -2.97 0.49 23.31
CA LYS A 92 -4.17 -0.36 23.33
C LYS A 92 -5.07 -0.03 22.14
N ILE A 93 -5.39 1.24 21.92
CA ILE A 93 -6.23 1.69 20.80
C ILE A 93 -5.56 1.35 19.46
N CYS A 94 -4.28 1.65 19.27
CA CYS A 94 -3.54 1.34 18.05
C CYS A 94 -3.50 -0.16 17.73
N ARG A 95 -3.65 -1.05 18.72
CA ARG A 95 -3.68 -2.51 18.53
C ARG A 95 -5.09 -3.07 18.32
N ASP A 96 -6.13 -2.25 18.44
CA ASP A 96 -7.50 -2.65 18.17
C ASP A 96 -7.71 -2.89 16.66
N PRO A 97 -8.16 -4.08 16.23
CA PRO A 97 -8.41 -4.35 14.81
C PRO A 97 -9.37 -3.38 14.12
N THR A 98 -10.28 -2.75 14.88
CA THR A 98 -11.23 -1.76 14.35
C THR A 98 -10.53 -0.48 13.87
N MET A 99 -9.31 -0.20 14.33
CA MET A 99 -8.47 0.87 13.79
C MET A 99 -7.99 0.60 12.36
N TRP A 100 -7.96 -0.67 11.96
CA TRP A 100 -7.35 -1.15 10.72
C TRP A 100 -8.37 -1.70 9.72
N ARG A 101 -9.66 -1.35 9.88
CA ARG A 101 -10.68 -1.68 8.87
C ARG A 101 -10.46 -0.93 7.56
N VAL A 102 -9.80 0.21 7.64
CA VAL A 102 -9.47 1.09 6.51
C VAL A 102 -7.96 1.31 6.51
N ILE A 103 -7.30 0.83 5.47
CA ILE A 103 -5.84 0.91 5.30
C ILE A 103 -5.56 1.74 4.05
N HIS A 104 -5.13 2.98 4.26
CA HIS A 104 -4.76 3.89 3.18
C HIS A 104 -3.25 4.10 3.19
N MET A 105 -2.59 3.52 2.21
CA MET A 105 -1.14 3.63 2.01
C MET A 105 -0.83 4.14 0.60
N TRP A 106 -1.53 5.21 0.23
CA TRP A 106 -1.35 5.95 -1.01
C TRP A 106 -0.77 7.33 -0.70
N ARG A 107 0.01 7.91 -1.61
CA ARG A 107 0.63 9.25 -1.50
C ARG A 107 1.41 9.48 -0.21
N ILE A 108 2.18 8.48 0.23
CA ILE A 108 3.01 8.63 1.41
C ILE A 108 4.24 9.46 1.01
N GLU A 109 4.37 10.66 1.57
CA GLU A 109 5.51 11.55 1.31
C GLU A 109 6.86 10.86 1.63
N ASP A 110 7.84 11.02 0.73
CA ASP A 110 9.21 10.47 0.82
C ASP A 110 9.91 10.69 2.17
N ARG A 111 9.52 11.74 2.90
CA ARG A 111 10.08 12.09 4.22
C ARG A 111 9.94 10.95 5.25
N PHE A 112 8.93 10.10 5.11
CA PHE A 112 8.74 8.92 5.96
C PHE A 112 9.51 7.69 5.48
N ILE A 113 9.99 7.67 4.23
CA ILE A 113 10.59 6.50 3.58
C ILE A 113 12.08 6.40 3.88
N TYR A 114 12.78 7.54 3.99
CA TYR A 114 14.25 7.59 4.09
C TYR A 114 14.78 7.95 5.48
N SER A 115 13.91 8.06 6.49
CA SER A 115 14.33 8.38 7.86
C SER A 115 14.89 7.15 8.57
N SER A 116 16.16 7.20 8.95
CA SER A 116 16.82 6.11 9.68
C SER A 116 16.10 5.82 11.00
N GLY A 117 15.67 4.56 11.19
CA GLY A 117 14.98 4.11 12.41
C GLY A 117 13.46 4.00 12.33
N HIS A 118 12.84 4.36 11.20
CA HIS A 118 11.42 4.12 10.94
C HIS A 118 11.19 2.81 10.19
N MET A 119 10.02 2.20 10.37
CA MET A 119 9.58 1.06 9.55
C MET A 119 9.41 1.50 8.09
N GLY A 120 9.88 0.67 7.16
CA GLY A 120 9.64 0.88 5.74
C GLY A 120 8.17 0.71 5.38
N LEU A 121 7.76 1.22 4.21
CA LEU A 121 6.36 1.15 3.77
C LEU A 121 5.82 -0.28 3.67
N VAL A 122 6.67 -1.22 3.23
CA VAL A 122 6.33 -2.65 3.19
C VAL A 122 5.97 -3.14 4.60
N ASP A 123 6.82 -2.86 5.60
CA ASP A 123 6.61 -3.32 6.97
C ASP A 123 5.37 -2.69 7.60
N VAL A 124 5.16 -1.38 7.37
CA VAL A 124 3.96 -0.65 7.80
C VAL A 124 2.71 -1.30 7.19
N PHE A 125 2.74 -1.65 5.90
CA PHE A 125 1.62 -2.28 5.21
C PHE A 125 1.32 -3.66 5.77
N ILE A 126 2.33 -4.51 5.86
CA ILE A 126 2.20 -5.88 6.37
C ILE A 126 1.66 -5.86 7.80
N LEU A 127 2.21 -4.99 8.66
CA LEU A 127 1.76 -4.85 10.04
C LEU A 127 0.33 -4.29 10.13
N ALA A 128 -0.04 -3.32 9.30
CA ALA A 128 -1.40 -2.79 9.25
C ALA A 128 -2.42 -3.88 8.87
N VAL A 129 -2.10 -4.69 7.87
CA VAL A 129 -2.92 -5.83 7.45
C VAL A 129 -3.01 -6.89 8.55
N ASP A 130 -1.90 -7.21 9.21
CA ASP A 130 -1.89 -8.15 10.34
C ASP A 130 -2.74 -7.66 11.53
N LEU A 131 -2.62 -6.38 11.87
CA LEU A 131 -3.40 -5.76 12.95
C LEU A 131 -4.90 -5.73 12.65
N SER A 132 -5.29 -5.72 11.37
CA SER A 132 -6.71 -5.83 10.99
C SER A 132 -7.35 -7.15 11.37
N GLN A 133 -6.55 -8.22 11.58
CA GLN A 133 -7.04 -9.57 11.90
C GLN A 133 -8.14 -10.04 10.92
N GLY A 134 -8.04 -9.66 9.64
CA GLY A 134 -9.02 -9.98 8.61
C GLY A 134 -10.30 -9.15 8.62
N GLN A 135 -10.36 -8.10 9.44
CA GLN A 135 -11.49 -7.15 9.49
C GLN A 135 -11.32 -5.96 8.53
N ALA A 136 -10.23 -5.92 7.76
CA ALA A 136 -10.03 -4.92 6.71
C ALA A 136 -11.16 -4.97 5.68
N THR A 137 -11.83 -3.83 5.49
CA THR A 137 -12.92 -3.64 4.52
C THR A 137 -12.50 -2.74 3.36
N GLU A 138 -11.51 -1.87 3.55
CA GLU A 138 -10.99 -0.97 2.53
C GLU A 138 -9.47 -0.94 2.56
N ILE A 139 -8.85 -1.14 1.39
CA ILE A 139 -7.40 -1.06 1.21
C ILE A 139 -7.10 -0.21 -0.03
N SER A 140 -6.25 0.79 0.14
CA SER A 140 -5.68 1.60 -0.93
C SER A 140 -4.16 1.56 -0.84
N VAL A 141 -3.48 1.23 -1.94
CA VAL A 141 -2.03 1.11 -1.98
C VAL A 141 -1.48 1.49 -3.35
N ASP A 142 -0.38 2.23 -3.36
CA ASP A 142 0.38 2.62 -4.56
C ASP A 142 1.57 1.67 -4.77
N CYS A 143 2.11 1.61 -5.99
CA CYS A 143 3.33 0.86 -6.33
C CYS A 143 3.25 -0.65 -5.97
N VAL A 144 2.11 -1.25 -6.30
CA VAL A 144 1.74 -2.61 -5.89
C VAL A 144 2.52 -3.63 -6.69
N HIS A 145 3.49 -4.26 -6.05
CA HIS A 145 4.07 -5.51 -6.54
C HIS A 145 3.09 -6.66 -6.30
N ASN A 146 3.17 -7.72 -7.11
CA ASN A 146 2.34 -8.92 -6.98
C ASN A 146 2.28 -9.48 -5.55
N TYR A 147 3.36 -9.33 -4.77
CA TYR A 147 3.44 -9.75 -3.37
C TYR A 147 2.37 -9.11 -2.46
N TYR A 148 2.10 -7.82 -2.57
CA TYR A 148 1.11 -7.13 -1.73
C TYR A 148 -0.28 -7.73 -1.94
N LEU A 149 -0.66 -7.90 -3.21
CA LEU A 149 -1.95 -8.44 -3.60
C LEU A 149 -2.11 -9.91 -3.16
N LYS A 150 -1.05 -10.70 -3.37
CA LYS A 150 -0.91 -12.07 -2.85
C LYS A 150 -1.12 -12.13 -1.33
N TYR A 151 -0.56 -11.17 -0.60
CA TYR A 151 -0.66 -11.08 0.86
C TYR A 151 -2.06 -10.68 1.34
N ILE A 152 -2.67 -9.63 0.78
CA ILE A 152 -4.03 -9.22 1.15
C ILE A 152 -5.06 -10.29 0.80
N ALA A 153 -4.90 -11.01 -0.31
CA ALA A 153 -5.79 -12.12 -0.67
C ALA A 153 -5.79 -13.22 0.41
N LYS A 154 -4.64 -13.43 1.06
CA LYS A 154 -4.49 -14.39 2.15
C LYS A 154 -5.17 -13.93 3.45
N ARG A 155 -5.08 -12.64 3.78
CA ARG A 155 -5.46 -12.11 5.11
C ARG A 155 -6.84 -11.42 5.15
N CYS A 156 -7.30 -10.85 4.04
CA CYS A 156 -8.42 -9.89 4.01
C CYS A 156 -9.63 -10.40 3.20
N ARG A 157 -10.33 -11.42 3.71
CA ARG A 157 -11.50 -12.01 3.04
C ARG A 157 -12.75 -11.10 3.05
N ASN A 158 -12.82 -10.14 3.98
CA ASN A 158 -13.95 -9.21 4.15
C ASN A 158 -13.81 -7.91 3.34
N LEU A 159 -12.88 -7.88 2.39
CA LEU A 159 -12.57 -6.68 1.63
C LEU A 159 -13.75 -6.29 0.73
N ARG A 160 -14.18 -5.03 0.83
CA ARG A 160 -15.29 -4.44 0.06
C ARG A 160 -14.80 -3.39 -0.93
N CYS A 161 -13.72 -2.69 -0.62
CA CYS A 161 -13.09 -1.69 -1.50
C CYS A 161 -11.60 -1.97 -1.65
N LEU A 162 -11.13 -2.06 -2.90
CA LEU A 162 -9.72 -2.20 -3.24
C LEU A 162 -9.33 -1.10 -4.23
N ARG A 163 -8.32 -0.32 -3.88
CA ARG A 163 -7.74 0.71 -4.76
C ARG A 163 -6.26 0.43 -4.97
N LEU A 164 -5.87 0.32 -6.24
CA LEU A 164 -4.52 0.01 -6.67
C LEU A 164 -4.05 1.10 -7.65
N ALA A 165 -2.83 1.61 -7.45
CA ALA A 165 -2.25 2.60 -8.35
C ALA A 165 -0.80 2.29 -8.72
N PHE A 166 -0.36 2.81 -9.87
CA PHE A 166 1.04 2.85 -10.32
C PHE A 166 1.75 1.50 -10.22
N SER A 167 1.09 0.44 -10.70
CA SER A 167 1.57 -0.93 -10.61
C SER A 167 1.93 -1.43 -12.00
N GLU A 168 3.22 -1.47 -12.32
CA GLU A 168 3.72 -1.87 -13.64
C GLU A 168 3.78 -3.40 -13.79
N ASP A 169 4.15 -4.11 -12.73
CA ASP A 169 4.34 -5.57 -12.73
C ASP A 169 3.07 -6.39 -12.40
N LEU A 170 1.89 -5.76 -12.38
CA LEU A 170 0.66 -6.44 -11.96
C LEU A 170 0.17 -7.41 -13.04
N SER A 171 0.50 -8.70 -12.86
CA SER A 171 0.04 -9.73 -13.77
C SER A 171 -1.47 -9.97 -13.65
N GLY A 172 -2.17 -10.06 -14.78
CA GLY A 172 -3.59 -10.42 -14.80
C GLY A 172 -3.90 -11.78 -14.19
N ARG A 173 -2.95 -12.72 -14.21
CA ARG A 173 -3.09 -14.02 -13.53
C ARG A 173 -3.08 -13.84 -12.02
N THR A 174 -2.15 -13.05 -11.48
CA THR A 174 -2.05 -12.76 -10.04
C THR A 174 -3.29 -12.02 -9.55
N LEU A 175 -3.75 -11.00 -10.27
CA LEU A 175 -4.98 -10.30 -9.90
C LEU A 175 -6.17 -11.24 -9.89
N ARG A 176 -6.39 -12.02 -10.95
CA ARG A 176 -7.51 -12.96 -11.01
C ARG A 176 -7.51 -13.94 -9.83
N LYS A 177 -6.35 -14.50 -9.49
CA LYS A 177 -6.20 -15.41 -8.34
C LYS A 177 -6.56 -14.69 -7.03
N ALA A 178 -6.14 -13.45 -6.87
CA ALA A 178 -6.43 -12.65 -5.68
C ALA A 178 -7.91 -12.25 -5.57
N LEU A 179 -8.52 -11.77 -6.67
CA LEU A 179 -9.93 -11.34 -6.70
C LEU A 179 -10.90 -12.46 -6.33
N LYS A 180 -10.60 -13.70 -6.70
CA LYS A 180 -11.38 -14.88 -6.26
C LYS A 180 -11.45 -15.03 -4.74
N ARG A 181 -10.54 -14.40 -4.00
CA ARG A 181 -10.49 -14.40 -2.53
C ARG A 181 -11.19 -13.20 -1.90
N PHE A 182 -11.80 -12.31 -2.70
CA PHE A 182 -12.57 -11.15 -2.27
C PHE A 182 -14.05 -11.28 -2.69
N PRO A 183 -14.81 -12.24 -2.14
CA PRO A 183 -16.18 -12.49 -2.57
C PRO A 183 -17.15 -11.33 -2.26
N LEU A 184 -16.76 -10.43 -1.35
CA LEU A 184 -17.55 -9.26 -0.93
C LEU A 184 -17.09 -7.95 -1.60
N LEU A 185 -16.22 -8.02 -2.62
CA LEU A 185 -15.70 -6.82 -3.26
C LEU A 185 -16.81 -6.07 -4.01
N GLU A 186 -17.08 -4.84 -3.59
CA GLU A 186 -18.11 -3.96 -4.15
C GLU A 186 -17.49 -2.81 -4.96
N GLU A 187 -16.25 -2.43 -4.66
CA GLU A 187 -15.56 -1.32 -5.30
C GLU A 187 -14.12 -1.73 -5.68
N LEU A 188 -13.77 -1.50 -6.95
CA LEU A 188 -12.41 -1.71 -7.45
C LEU A 188 -11.94 -0.49 -8.23
N HIS A 189 -10.82 0.08 -7.82
CA HIS A 189 -10.20 1.22 -8.48
C HIS A 189 -8.80 0.84 -8.97
N LEU A 190 -8.57 1.06 -10.25
CA LEU A 190 -7.30 0.82 -10.93
C LEU A 190 -6.84 2.14 -11.55
N GLN A 191 -5.73 2.67 -11.04
CA GLN A 191 -5.16 3.95 -11.46
C GLN A 191 -3.81 3.73 -12.13
N CYS A 192 -3.65 4.15 -13.39
CA CYS A 192 -2.37 4.04 -14.11
C CYS A 192 -1.78 2.61 -14.10
N ILE A 193 -2.65 1.61 -14.17
CA ILE A 193 -2.25 0.20 -14.28
C ILE A 193 -2.42 -0.22 -15.74
N PRO A 194 -1.45 -0.92 -16.35
CA PRO A 194 -1.64 -1.57 -17.64
C PRO A 194 -2.77 -2.61 -17.53
N VAL A 195 -3.93 -2.28 -18.07
CA VAL A 195 -5.12 -3.16 -18.03
C VAL A 195 -5.45 -3.51 -19.47
N ARG A 196 -5.49 -4.81 -19.78
CA ARG A 196 -5.94 -5.35 -21.07
C ARG A 196 -7.29 -6.03 -20.90
N LYS A 197 -8.05 -6.21 -21.99
CA LYS A 197 -9.35 -6.89 -22.03
C LYS A 197 -9.48 -8.09 -21.08
N ARG A 198 -8.58 -9.07 -21.16
CA ARG A 198 -8.60 -10.31 -20.33
C ARG A 198 -8.64 -10.03 -18.83
N PHE A 199 -8.05 -8.92 -18.40
CA PHE A 199 -8.04 -8.47 -17.01
C PHE A 199 -9.44 -8.05 -16.56
N ILE A 200 -10.16 -7.30 -17.41
CA ILE A 200 -11.53 -6.85 -17.17
C ILE A 200 -12.49 -8.04 -17.14
N GLU A 201 -12.32 -8.99 -18.05
CA GLU A 201 -13.08 -10.24 -18.04
C GLU A 201 -12.89 -10.99 -16.72
N ALA A 202 -11.63 -11.10 -16.25
CA ALA A 202 -11.30 -11.75 -14.99
C ALA A 202 -11.93 -11.04 -13.78
N ILE A 203 -11.95 -9.70 -13.77
CA ILE A 203 -12.61 -8.92 -12.72
C ILE A 203 -14.11 -9.22 -12.70
N GLY A 204 -14.80 -9.08 -13.84
CA GLY A 204 -16.25 -9.28 -13.91
C GLY A 204 -16.66 -10.72 -13.57
N GLN A 205 -15.83 -11.71 -13.88
CA GLN A 205 -16.06 -13.11 -13.51
C GLN A 205 -15.79 -13.41 -12.03
N SER A 206 -14.86 -12.70 -11.40
CA SER A 206 -14.41 -13.01 -10.03
C SER A 206 -15.14 -12.19 -8.96
N CYS A 207 -15.73 -11.05 -9.33
CA CYS A 207 -16.31 -10.08 -8.39
C CYS A 207 -17.82 -9.87 -8.67
N PRO A 208 -18.70 -10.83 -8.32
CA PRO A 208 -20.13 -10.75 -8.63
C PRO A 208 -20.88 -9.63 -7.88
N MET A 209 -20.29 -9.09 -6.81
CA MET A 209 -20.85 -8.00 -6.00
C MET A 209 -20.35 -6.61 -6.43
N LEU A 210 -19.54 -6.52 -7.50
CA LEU A 210 -18.93 -5.28 -7.94
C LEU A 210 -19.99 -4.28 -8.43
N LYS A 211 -20.09 -3.15 -7.74
CA LYS A 211 -21.02 -2.05 -8.05
C LYS A 211 -20.31 -0.80 -8.54
N LYS A 212 -19.05 -0.61 -8.14
CA LYS A 212 -18.22 0.53 -8.55
C LYS A 212 -16.93 0.04 -9.18
N PHE A 213 -16.68 0.51 -10.40
CA PHE A 213 -15.44 0.22 -11.09
C PHE A 213 -14.84 1.52 -11.61
N ALA A 214 -13.60 1.80 -11.21
CA ALA A 214 -12.80 2.87 -11.76
C ALA A 214 -11.60 2.26 -12.48
N MET A 215 -11.46 2.57 -13.76
CA MET A 215 -10.31 2.19 -14.57
C MET A 215 -9.78 3.45 -15.24
N ASN A 216 -8.87 4.12 -14.55
CA ASN A 216 -8.35 5.41 -14.96
C ASN A 216 -6.98 5.25 -15.62
N ARG A 217 -6.80 5.98 -16.71
CA ARG A 217 -5.50 6.05 -17.40
C ARG A 217 -4.82 7.34 -17.00
N GLY A 218 -3.49 7.28 -16.81
CA GLY A 218 -2.68 8.49 -16.63
C GLY A 218 -2.49 9.21 -17.95
N CYS A 219 -2.26 10.53 -17.90
CA CYS A 219 -2.00 11.37 -19.07
C CYS A 219 -0.72 10.96 -19.84
N ARG A 220 0.15 10.13 -19.26
CA ARG A 220 1.47 9.75 -19.80
C ARG A 220 1.48 8.49 -20.67
N TYR A 221 0.38 7.75 -20.77
CA TYR A 221 0.32 6.54 -21.62
C TYR A 221 -0.39 6.84 -22.95
N GLU A 222 0.35 7.32 -23.94
CA GLU A 222 -0.06 7.34 -25.35
C GLU A 222 0.06 5.96 -26.00
N ALA A 223 -0.48 4.91 -25.39
CA ALA A 223 -0.60 3.61 -26.07
C ALA A 223 -1.74 3.63 -27.11
N GLU A 224 -1.57 2.93 -28.23
CA GLU A 224 -2.47 2.90 -29.38
C GLU A 224 -3.97 2.77 -29.03
N VAL A 225 -4.80 3.54 -29.75
CA VAL A 225 -6.25 3.63 -29.58
C VAL A 225 -6.98 2.30 -29.82
N SER A 226 -6.38 1.37 -30.57
CA SER A 226 -7.03 0.16 -31.12
C SER A 226 -7.46 -0.87 -30.06
N ASN A 227 -6.66 -1.08 -29.01
CA ASN A 227 -6.98 -2.08 -27.97
C ASN A 227 -7.99 -1.58 -26.93
N ARG A 228 -8.13 -0.27 -26.76
CA ARG A 228 -8.91 0.34 -25.66
C ARG A 228 -10.43 0.23 -25.85
N SER A 229 -10.90 0.14 -27.10
CA SER A 229 -12.30 -0.16 -27.39
C SER A 229 -12.71 -1.53 -26.86
N GLN A 230 -11.80 -2.52 -26.87
CA GLN A 230 -12.10 -3.86 -26.39
C GLN A 230 -12.27 -3.92 -24.88
N ASP A 231 -11.59 -3.04 -24.14
CA ASP A 231 -11.70 -2.96 -22.68
C ASP A 231 -13.12 -2.55 -22.27
N ALA A 232 -13.63 -1.46 -22.86
CA ALA A 232 -14.98 -0.98 -22.64
C ALA A 232 -16.06 -2.00 -23.04
N LEU A 233 -15.86 -2.72 -24.14
CA LEU A 233 -16.74 -3.83 -24.53
C LEU A 233 -16.73 -4.97 -23.50
N ALA A 234 -15.57 -5.27 -22.91
CA ALA A 234 -15.49 -6.27 -21.85
C ALA A 234 -16.23 -5.82 -20.58
N ILE A 235 -16.15 -4.53 -20.21
CA ILE A 235 -16.95 -3.98 -19.10
C ILE A 235 -18.43 -4.20 -19.35
N ALA A 236 -18.92 -3.80 -20.53
CA ALA A 236 -20.32 -3.93 -20.92
C ALA A 236 -20.81 -5.39 -20.85
N LYS A 237 -19.94 -6.35 -21.19
CA LYS A 237 -20.29 -7.77 -21.23
C LYS A 237 -20.22 -8.46 -19.86
N PHE A 238 -19.20 -8.15 -19.06
CA PHE A 238 -18.88 -8.92 -17.84
C PHE A 238 -19.27 -8.21 -16.54
N MET A 239 -19.69 -6.94 -16.60
CA MET A 239 -20.07 -6.16 -15.42
C MET A 239 -21.45 -5.49 -15.57
N PRO A 240 -22.52 -6.23 -15.91
CA PRO A 240 -23.84 -5.65 -16.16
C PRO A 240 -24.51 -5.03 -14.93
N GLU A 241 -24.05 -5.38 -13.73
CA GLU A 241 -24.59 -4.96 -12.43
C GLU A 241 -23.93 -3.67 -11.89
N LEU A 242 -23.05 -3.02 -12.67
CA LEU A 242 -22.41 -1.77 -12.27
C LEU A 242 -23.40 -0.63 -12.09
N HIS A 243 -23.20 0.13 -11.02
CA HIS A 243 -23.92 1.35 -10.69
C HIS A 243 -23.06 2.60 -10.89
N HIS A 244 -21.74 2.47 -10.72
CA HIS A 244 -20.80 3.56 -10.89
C HIS A 244 -19.62 3.11 -11.76
N LEU A 245 -19.34 3.87 -12.81
CA LEU A 245 -18.23 3.62 -13.72
C LEU A 245 -17.44 4.91 -13.91
N GLN A 246 -16.13 4.82 -13.71
CA GLN A 246 -15.21 5.91 -13.97
C GLN A 246 -14.15 5.44 -14.96
N LEU A 247 -14.08 6.12 -16.11
CA LEU A 247 -13.16 5.83 -17.21
C LEU A 247 -12.30 7.05 -17.51
N PHE A 248 -11.82 7.74 -16.48
CA PHE A 248 -11.04 8.97 -16.63
C PHE A 248 -9.85 8.76 -17.58
N GLY A 249 -9.69 9.65 -18.56
CA GLY A 249 -8.57 9.63 -19.52
C GLY A 249 -8.59 8.45 -20.50
N ASN A 250 -9.70 7.73 -20.66
CA ASN A 250 -9.79 6.64 -21.63
C ASN A 250 -10.15 7.16 -23.03
N SER A 251 -9.55 6.54 -24.05
CA SER A 251 -9.85 6.85 -25.46
C SER A 251 -11.10 6.08 -25.90
N LEU A 252 -12.27 6.67 -25.70
CA LEU A 252 -13.57 6.05 -26.01
C LEU A 252 -14.19 6.72 -27.25
N THR A 253 -14.87 5.93 -28.08
CA THR A 253 -15.73 6.44 -29.17
C THR A 253 -17.19 6.43 -28.74
N ASN A 254 -18.03 7.17 -29.47
CA ASN A 254 -19.48 7.23 -29.21
C ASN A 254 -20.14 5.84 -29.29
N GLU A 255 -19.71 4.97 -30.22
CA GLU A 255 -20.23 3.60 -30.38
C GLU A 255 -19.87 2.70 -29.18
N VAL A 256 -18.64 2.86 -28.68
CA VAL A 256 -18.16 2.13 -27.50
C VAL A 256 -18.94 2.56 -26.26
N LEU A 257 -19.17 3.86 -26.09
CA LEU A 257 -20.01 4.37 -25.00
C LEU A 257 -21.44 3.84 -25.10
N ASP A 258 -22.04 3.84 -26.29
CA ASP A 258 -23.38 3.28 -26.49
C ASP A 258 -23.43 1.80 -26.07
N THR A 259 -22.37 1.04 -26.39
CA THR A 259 -22.26 -0.36 -25.97
C THR A 259 -22.18 -0.52 -24.45
N ILE A 260 -21.43 0.34 -23.76
CA ILE A 260 -21.42 0.36 -22.28
C ILE A 260 -22.82 0.65 -21.73
N LEU A 261 -23.50 1.66 -22.27
CA LEU A 261 -24.84 2.03 -21.83
C LEU A 261 -25.86 0.89 -22.07
N ASN A 262 -25.71 0.10 -23.13
CA ASN A 262 -26.51 -1.09 -23.39
C ASN A 262 -26.17 -2.24 -22.42
N GLY A 263 -24.89 -2.47 -22.14
CA GLY A 263 -24.43 -3.59 -21.31
C GLY A 263 -24.58 -3.38 -19.81
N CYS A 264 -24.57 -2.13 -19.34
CA CYS A 264 -24.67 -1.76 -17.92
C CYS A 264 -25.98 -0.98 -17.65
N PRO A 265 -27.15 -1.65 -17.65
CA PRO A 265 -28.45 -0.98 -17.52
C PRO A 265 -28.69 -0.33 -16.14
N LYS A 266 -27.97 -0.75 -15.10
CA LYS A 266 -28.07 -0.22 -13.73
C LYS A 266 -27.14 0.97 -13.46
N LEU A 267 -26.41 1.43 -14.48
CA LEU A 267 -25.42 2.48 -14.32
C LEU A 267 -26.09 3.82 -14.00
N GLU A 268 -25.80 4.36 -12.83
CA GLU A 268 -26.36 5.63 -12.33
C GLU A 268 -25.35 6.78 -12.39
N SER A 269 -24.06 6.45 -12.30
CA SER A 269 -22.96 7.41 -12.29
C SER A 269 -21.92 7.02 -13.33
N LEU A 270 -21.56 7.99 -14.17
CA LEU A 270 -20.56 7.80 -15.22
C LEU A 270 -19.62 9.00 -15.27
N ASP A 271 -18.33 8.76 -15.09
CA ASP A 271 -17.29 9.77 -15.21
C ASP A 271 -16.38 9.50 -16.40
N LEU A 272 -16.43 10.43 -17.36
CA LEU A 272 -15.75 10.38 -18.65
C LEU A 272 -14.79 11.56 -18.84
N ARG A 273 -14.41 12.24 -17.77
CA ARG A 273 -13.47 13.37 -17.86
C ARG A 273 -12.17 12.91 -18.52
N GLN A 274 -11.59 13.80 -19.34
CA GLN A 274 -10.41 13.52 -20.17
C GLN A 274 -10.59 12.43 -21.25
N CYS A 275 -11.82 11.97 -21.52
CA CYS A 275 -12.11 11.13 -22.70
C CYS A 275 -12.30 11.99 -23.95
N CYS A 276 -11.21 12.58 -24.47
CA CYS A 276 -11.23 13.64 -25.48
C CYS A 276 -11.86 13.26 -26.84
N ASN A 277 -12.00 11.97 -27.13
CA ASN A 277 -12.60 11.48 -28.38
C ASN A 277 -14.14 11.38 -28.34
N LEU A 278 -14.76 11.59 -27.18
CA LEU A 278 -16.21 11.50 -27.01
C LEU A 278 -16.90 12.84 -27.30
N ARG A 279 -18.04 12.75 -28.02
CA ARG A 279 -18.96 13.88 -28.22
C ARG A 279 -20.32 13.52 -27.65
N ILE A 280 -20.61 14.02 -26.45
CA ILE A 280 -21.86 13.76 -25.73
C ILE A 280 -22.92 14.80 -26.14
N GLU A 281 -23.41 14.62 -27.37
CA GLU A 281 -24.39 15.48 -28.02
C GLU A 281 -25.44 14.64 -28.76
N GLY A 282 -26.49 15.29 -29.30
CA GLY A 282 -27.53 14.62 -30.08
C GLY A 282 -28.22 13.49 -29.32
N GLU A 283 -28.46 12.37 -30.00
CA GLU A 283 -29.14 11.20 -29.42
C GLU A 283 -28.35 10.55 -28.29
N LEU A 284 -27.03 10.46 -28.40
CA LEU A 284 -26.17 9.93 -27.33
C LEU A 284 -26.26 10.81 -26.08
N GLY A 285 -26.26 12.14 -26.25
CA GLY A 285 -26.44 13.07 -25.14
C GLY A 285 -27.81 12.93 -24.46
N LYS A 286 -28.89 12.77 -25.23
CA LYS A 286 -30.24 12.49 -24.68
C LYS A 286 -30.27 11.18 -23.92
N ARG A 287 -29.69 10.12 -24.49
CA ARG A 287 -29.59 8.80 -23.87
C ARG A 287 -28.84 8.85 -22.54
N CYS A 288 -27.68 9.50 -22.51
CA CYS A 288 -26.92 9.70 -21.27
C CYS A 288 -27.76 10.44 -20.22
N ALA A 289 -28.48 11.50 -20.60
CA ALA A 289 -29.33 12.25 -19.67
C ALA A 289 -30.53 11.45 -19.14
N GLN A 290 -31.03 10.46 -19.88
CA GLN A 290 -32.13 9.60 -19.47
C GLN A 290 -31.68 8.47 -18.53
N GLN A 291 -30.51 7.88 -18.80
CA GLN A 291 -30.01 6.71 -18.07
C GLN A 291 -29.12 7.07 -16.89
N ILE A 292 -28.27 8.09 -17.03
CA ILE A 292 -27.22 8.44 -16.06
C ILE A 292 -27.66 9.63 -15.21
N LYS A 293 -27.76 9.41 -13.89
CA LYS A 293 -28.11 10.45 -12.91
C LYS A 293 -26.96 11.44 -12.69
N ILE A 294 -25.73 10.92 -12.60
CA ILE A 294 -24.52 11.70 -12.35
C ILE A 294 -23.54 11.47 -13.50
N LEU A 295 -23.54 12.39 -14.47
CA LEU A 295 -22.63 12.35 -15.60
C LEU A 295 -21.54 13.41 -15.44
N ARG A 296 -20.27 13.00 -15.41
CA ARG A 296 -19.12 13.91 -15.59
C ARG A 296 -18.64 13.81 -17.03
N ARG A 297 -18.74 14.92 -17.77
CA ARG A 297 -18.43 15.01 -19.19
C ARG A 297 -16.93 15.12 -19.46
N PRO A 298 -16.45 14.83 -20.68
CA PRO A 298 -15.03 14.90 -21.04
C PRO A 298 -14.30 16.19 -20.63
N HIS A 299 -14.98 17.34 -20.70
CA HIS A 299 -14.39 18.65 -20.44
C HIS A 299 -14.80 19.26 -19.09
N ASP A 300 -15.46 18.49 -18.21
CA ASP A 300 -15.80 19.00 -16.88
C ASP A 300 -14.53 19.23 -16.03
N PRO A 301 -14.56 20.20 -15.09
CA PRO A 301 -13.42 20.47 -14.22
C PRO A 301 -12.94 19.22 -13.47
N ILE A 302 -11.63 19.15 -13.29
CA ILE A 302 -10.96 18.01 -12.66
C ILE A 302 -10.50 18.30 -11.24
N ASN A 303 -10.79 19.47 -10.66
CA ASN A 303 -10.29 19.91 -9.35
C ASN A 303 -10.57 18.95 -8.18
N ASP A 304 -11.62 18.14 -8.29
CA ASP A 304 -12.01 17.11 -7.31
C ASP A 304 -11.40 15.73 -7.61
N TYR A 305 -10.53 15.62 -8.61
CA TYR A 305 -9.88 14.36 -8.99
C TYR A 305 -8.67 14.09 -8.08
N GLU A 306 -8.79 13.03 -7.29
CA GLU A 306 -7.87 12.66 -6.20
C GLU A 306 -6.40 12.45 -6.66
N TRP A 307 -6.19 12.17 -7.95
CA TRP A 307 -4.89 11.83 -8.55
C TRP A 307 -4.24 12.98 -9.35
N LEU A 308 -4.76 14.22 -9.29
CA LEU A 308 -4.18 15.36 -10.00
C LEU A 308 -2.77 15.77 -9.56
N ALA A 309 -2.39 15.47 -8.32
CA ALA A 309 -1.18 16.04 -7.71
C ALA A 309 0.14 15.56 -8.35
N GLU A 310 0.10 14.60 -9.26
CA GLU A 310 1.29 13.99 -9.87
C GLU A 310 1.52 14.37 -11.35
N SER A 311 0.59 15.10 -11.97
CA SER A 311 0.77 15.52 -13.38
C SER A 311 1.60 16.79 -13.55
N ALA A 312 2.07 17.41 -12.47
CA ALA A 312 2.69 18.74 -12.52
C ALA A 312 4.22 18.77 -12.43
N ASP A 313 4.90 17.69 -11.99
CA ASP A 313 6.32 17.77 -11.58
C ASP A 313 7.24 16.62 -12.07
N SER A 314 6.98 15.99 -13.22
CA SER A 314 7.96 15.02 -13.78
C SER A 314 7.96 15.07 -15.30
N ASP A 315 8.90 15.86 -15.82
CA ASP A 315 9.30 16.00 -17.22
C ASP A 315 10.35 14.94 -17.64
N ASP A 316 10.39 13.78 -16.96
CA ASP A 316 11.33 12.71 -17.33
C ASP A 316 10.66 11.72 -18.28
N GLU A 317 10.79 12.00 -19.57
CA GLU A 317 10.45 11.12 -20.70
C GLU A 317 11.38 9.90 -20.67
N TYR A 318 10.94 8.81 -20.02
CA TYR A 318 11.60 7.51 -20.16
C TYR A 318 10.85 6.70 -21.22
N ASP A 319 11.49 6.57 -22.38
CA ASP A 319 11.10 5.67 -23.46
C ASP A 319 11.32 4.22 -22.97
N TYR A 320 10.22 3.50 -22.71
CA TYR A 320 10.25 2.10 -22.26
C TYR A 320 9.64 1.20 -23.32
N ASP A 321 10.47 0.33 -23.89
CA ASP A 321 10.04 -0.75 -24.77
C ASP A 321 9.09 -1.70 -24.02
N GLU A 322 7.94 -1.98 -24.64
CA GLU A 322 6.90 -2.90 -24.16
C GLU A 322 7.41 -4.35 -24.13
N TYR A 323 7.93 -4.80 -22.99
CA TYR A 323 8.24 -6.22 -22.79
C TYR A 323 6.96 -7.02 -22.47
N ASP A 324 6.65 -7.98 -23.33
CA ASP A 324 5.56 -8.94 -23.18
C ASP A 324 5.89 -9.96 -22.07
N TYR A 325 5.51 -9.66 -20.83
CA TYR A 325 5.68 -10.53 -19.66
C TYR A 325 4.64 -11.66 -19.56
N ASP A 326 4.12 -12.17 -20.68
CA ASP A 326 3.06 -13.19 -20.65
C ASP A 326 3.54 -14.64 -20.50
N GLU A 327 4.85 -14.97 -20.43
CA GLU A 327 5.26 -16.39 -20.51
C GLU A 327 6.18 -16.99 -19.43
N TYR A 328 6.68 -16.27 -18.43
CA TYR A 328 7.45 -16.93 -17.35
C TYR A 328 7.13 -16.39 -15.97
N ASP A 329 6.10 -16.97 -15.34
CA ASP A 329 5.97 -16.94 -13.88
C ASP A 329 5.57 -18.34 -13.41
N SER A 330 6.58 -19.14 -13.07
CA SER A 330 6.46 -20.48 -12.47
C SER A 330 6.19 -20.33 -10.98
N ASP A 331 5.10 -19.66 -10.62
CA ASP A 331 4.64 -19.54 -9.24
C ASP A 331 3.37 -20.39 -9.09
N ASP A 332 3.61 -21.68 -8.81
CA ASP A 332 2.60 -22.63 -8.41
C ASP A 332 2.10 -22.25 -7.01
N TRP A 333 1.07 -21.39 -7.01
CA TRP A 333 0.33 -21.03 -5.81
C TRP A 333 -0.52 -22.22 -5.40
N GLU A 334 0.08 -23.15 -4.66
CA GLU A 334 -0.64 -24.29 -4.09
C GLU A 334 -1.74 -23.80 -3.12
N ASP A 335 -2.94 -24.33 -3.35
CA ASP A 335 -4.15 -24.11 -2.59
C ASP A 335 -4.09 -24.99 -1.33
N ASP A 336 -3.52 -24.46 -0.25
CA ASP A 336 -3.55 -25.13 1.05
C ASP A 336 -4.91 -24.87 1.72
N SER A 337 -5.94 -25.48 1.15
CA SER A 337 -7.27 -25.62 1.75
C SER A 337 -7.38 -27.02 2.36
N SER A 338 -6.67 -27.27 3.47
CA SER A 338 -6.99 -28.37 4.37
C SER A 338 -7.80 -27.85 5.56
N ASP A 339 -9.12 -27.93 5.40
CA ASP A 339 -10.10 -27.72 6.46
C ASP A 339 -10.03 -28.91 7.42
N SER A 340 -9.46 -28.70 8.62
CA SER A 340 -9.40 -29.73 9.65
C SER A 340 -10.74 -29.82 10.39
N HIS A 341 -11.64 -30.63 9.85
CA HIS A 341 -12.78 -31.14 10.62
C HIS A 341 -12.27 -32.06 11.73
N LEU A 342 -12.10 -31.49 12.93
CA LEU A 342 -12.07 -32.26 14.17
C LEU A 342 -13.45 -32.87 14.41
N SER A 343 -13.61 -34.12 14.00
CA SER A 343 -14.70 -34.99 14.44
C SER A 343 -14.25 -35.74 15.70
N ASN A 344 -14.69 -35.25 16.86
CA ASN A 344 -14.80 -36.08 18.06
C ASN A 344 -15.96 -37.06 17.89
N GLY A 345 -15.68 -38.36 18.01
CA GLY A 345 -16.68 -39.41 18.06
C GLY A 345 -16.07 -40.70 18.60
N ALA A 346 -16.28 -40.94 19.89
CA ALA A 346 -15.92 -42.16 20.59
C ALA A 346 -16.65 -43.39 20.05
N SER A 347 -16.01 -44.57 20.14
CA SER A 347 -16.66 -45.85 20.51
C SER A 347 -15.59 -46.91 20.80
N ASP A 348 -15.77 -47.59 21.93
CA ASP A 348 -15.16 -48.86 22.34
C ASP A 348 -15.20 -49.91 21.22
N ASP A 349 -14.23 -50.83 21.17
CA ASP A 349 -14.35 -52.14 21.86
C ASP A 349 -13.28 -53.15 21.37
N SER A 350 -12.80 -53.91 22.35
CA SER A 350 -12.14 -55.22 22.37
C SER A 350 -11.42 -55.83 21.15
N GLY A 351 -10.21 -56.37 21.41
CA GLY A 351 -9.65 -57.45 20.58
C GLY A 351 -8.13 -57.66 20.64
N PHE A 352 -7.58 -58.07 21.79
CA PHE A 352 -6.43 -58.99 21.81
C PHE A 352 -6.93 -60.42 21.43
N PRO A 353 -6.11 -61.43 21.05
CA PRO A 353 -4.67 -61.61 21.35
C PRO A 353 -3.80 -62.28 20.25
N VAL A 354 -2.57 -62.65 20.64
CA VAL A 354 -1.67 -63.72 20.13
C VAL A 354 -0.79 -63.27 18.93
N VAL A 355 0.56 -63.26 18.94
CA VAL A 355 1.64 -63.91 19.71
C VAL A 355 2.68 -62.86 20.10
#